data_AF-A0A1M5MME3-F1
#
_entry.id   AF-A0A1M5MME3-F1
#
_cell.length_a   1.000
_cell.length_b   1.000
_cell.length_c   1.000
_cell.angle_alpha   90.00
_cell.angle_beta   90.00
_cell.angle_gamma   90.00
#
_symmetry.space_group_name_H-M   'P 1'
#
loop_
_entity.id
_entity.type
_entity.pdbx_description
1 polymer ?
#
loop_
_entity_poly.entity_id
_entity_poly.type
_entity_poly.pdbx_seq_one_letter_code
_entity_poly.pdbx_strand_id
1 'polypeptide(L)'
;MWKRVSIIICLIIINPLFISAQQLVITDGDISETILRDHFALYQIDDHLIDVNKLSLLLKRLDEQTFKPPTNAMISDNESIISGKSGVRLDKEKFLEQFMQFFYSDQSYQIKLPKKTVHPQVDSELIDEIRSKEIGRYITYYRTRNKERSHNIALSAEAINNYVVLPGKRFSFNEVVGKRTKEKGYMRAPVIVKGELSEDIGGGICQVSSTLFNAVLFNGIEIVERYSHSKEVPYVPPGKDATVSWWGPDFVFTNELSHPILIRAKAENGMVEIRIFTSDRVQLKE
;
A
#
# COMPACT_ATOMS: atom_id res chain seq x y z
N MET A 1 -71.66 35.63 -56.57
CA MET A 1 -70.22 35.95 -56.59
C MET A 1 -69.52 35.09 -55.53
N TRP A 2 -68.35 34.56 -55.90
CA TRP A 2 -67.54 33.46 -55.33
C TRP A 2 -67.63 33.07 -53.84
N LYS A 3 -67.69 31.74 -53.63
CA LYS A 3 -67.26 31.06 -52.39
C LYS A 3 -65.73 31.15 -52.27
N ARG A 4 -65.21 31.75 -51.19
CA ARG A 4 -63.81 31.61 -50.78
C ARG A 4 -63.70 30.44 -49.80
N VAL A 5 -62.93 29.43 -50.17
CA VAL A 5 -62.50 28.33 -49.29
C VAL A 5 -61.31 28.85 -48.49
N SER A 6 -61.46 28.95 -47.17
CA SER A 6 -60.32 29.18 -46.27
C SER A 6 -59.71 27.83 -45.91
N ILE A 7 -58.53 27.56 -46.47
CA ILE A 7 -57.67 26.44 -46.07
C ILE A 7 -57.01 26.83 -44.74
N ILE A 8 -57.41 26.17 -43.65
CA ILE A 8 -56.72 26.26 -42.36
C ILE A 8 -55.51 25.33 -42.45
N ILE A 9 -54.33 25.92 -42.66
CA ILE A 9 -53.05 25.21 -42.52
C ILE A 9 -52.80 25.04 -41.03
N CYS A 10 -53.06 23.84 -40.52
CA CYS A 10 -52.68 23.46 -39.17
C CYS A 10 -51.18 23.18 -39.17
N LEU A 11 -50.39 24.15 -38.71
CA LEU A 11 -48.97 23.97 -38.43
C LEU A 11 -48.83 23.03 -37.23
N ILE A 12 -48.60 21.74 -37.52
CA ILE A 12 -48.15 20.78 -36.53
C ILE A 12 -46.72 21.19 -36.15
N ILE A 13 -46.57 21.86 -35.01
CA ILE A 13 -45.27 21.99 -34.36
C ILE A 13 -44.92 20.58 -33.86
N ILE A 14 -44.11 19.87 -34.65
CA ILE A 14 -43.43 18.67 -34.21
C ILE A 14 -42.43 19.14 -33.17
N ASN A 15 -42.80 19.08 -31.89
CA ASN A 15 -41.82 19.07 -30.81
C ASN A 15 -40.95 17.83 -31.06
N PRO A 16 -39.63 17.95 -31.31
CA PRO A 16 -38.78 16.78 -31.22
C PRO A 16 -38.94 16.29 -29.77
N LEU A 17 -39.51 15.10 -29.61
CA LEU A 17 -39.38 14.34 -28.38
C LEU A 17 -37.87 14.23 -28.13
N PHE A 18 -37.34 15.09 -27.27
CA PHE A 18 -36.09 14.80 -26.58
C PHE A 18 -36.39 13.53 -25.78
N ILE A 19 -36.08 12.37 -26.35
CA ILE A 19 -35.89 11.16 -25.58
C ILE A 19 -34.76 11.51 -24.63
N SER A 20 -35.09 11.88 -23.39
CA SER A 20 -34.08 12.13 -22.38
C SER A 20 -33.26 10.86 -22.27
N ALA A 21 -31.98 10.93 -22.63
CA ALA A 21 -31.07 9.81 -22.45
C ALA A 21 -31.20 9.35 -20.99
N GLN A 22 -31.55 8.08 -20.78
CA GLN A 22 -31.71 7.53 -19.44
C GLN A 22 -30.37 7.64 -18.75
N GLN A 23 -30.36 8.34 -17.61
CA GLN A 23 -29.13 8.72 -16.95
C GLN A 23 -29.06 8.19 -15.52
N LEU A 24 -27.88 7.73 -15.15
CA LEU A 24 -27.50 7.44 -13.78
C LEU A 24 -26.57 8.55 -13.31
N VAL A 25 -27.06 9.36 -12.38
CA VAL A 25 -26.26 10.40 -11.73
C VAL A 25 -25.68 9.84 -10.44
N ILE A 26 -24.35 9.79 -10.38
CA ILE A 26 -23.58 9.35 -9.22
C ILE A 26 -23.09 10.58 -8.48
N THR A 27 -23.35 10.64 -7.17
CA THR A 27 -22.83 11.72 -6.30
C THR A 27 -22.06 11.18 -5.09
N ASP A 28 -20.92 11.81 -4.77
CA ASP A 28 -20.19 11.60 -3.51
C ASP A 28 -19.20 12.76 -3.23
N GLY A 29 -19.61 13.71 -2.38
CA GLY A 29 -18.81 14.91 -2.13
C GLY A 29 -18.64 15.72 -3.42
N ASP A 30 -17.39 15.86 -3.87
CA ASP A 30 -17.04 16.55 -5.12
C ASP A 30 -17.23 15.67 -6.38
N ILE A 31 -17.45 14.36 -6.20
CA ILE A 31 -17.73 13.46 -7.32
C ILE A 31 -19.17 13.70 -7.76
N SER A 32 -19.32 14.13 -9.02
CA SER A 32 -20.60 14.19 -9.73
C SER A 32 -20.37 13.63 -11.13
N GLU A 33 -20.93 12.46 -11.40
CA GLU A 33 -20.77 11.77 -12.68
C GLU A 33 -22.12 11.37 -13.25
N THR A 34 -22.32 11.63 -14.54
CA THR A 34 -23.53 11.23 -15.27
C THR A 34 -23.19 10.14 -16.26
N ILE A 35 -23.79 8.98 -16.08
CA ILE A 35 -23.70 7.84 -16.99
C ILE A 35 -24.97 7.81 -17.84
N LEU A 36 -24.80 7.75 -19.16
CA LEU A 36 -25.92 7.51 -20.08
C LEU A 36 -26.00 6.01 -20.37
N ARG A 37 -27.20 5.43 -20.28
CA ARG A 37 -27.44 4.00 -20.55
C ARG A 37 -26.85 3.57 -21.90
N ASP A 38 -27.10 4.37 -22.92
CA ASP A 38 -26.68 4.15 -24.30
C ASP A 38 -25.16 3.99 -24.46
N HIS A 39 -24.36 4.64 -23.61
CA HIS A 39 -22.91 4.48 -23.66
C HIS A 39 -22.47 3.07 -23.28
N PHE A 40 -23.29 2.34 -22.54
CA PHE A 40 -23.01 1.01 -22.00
C PHE A 40 -23.80 -0.11 -22.68
N ALA A 41 -24.70 0.19 -23.61
CA ALA A 41 -25.43 -0.82 -24.38
C ALA A 41 -24.63 -1.32 -25.59
N LEU A 42 -24.76 -2.62 -25.92
CA LEU A 42 -24.16 -3.25 -27.09
C LEU A 42 -25.06 -3.11 -28.33
N TYR A 43 -25.27 -1.89 -28.82
CA TYR A 43 -26.15 -1.63 -29.99
C TYR A 43 -25.83 -2.42 -31.26
N GLN A 44 -24.60 -2.89 -31.40
CA GLN A 44 -24.17 -3.71 -32.54
C GLN A 44 -24.71 -5.14 -32.49
N ILE A 45 -25.24 -5.56 -31.34
CA ILE A 45 -25.73 -6.92 -31.08
C ILE A 45 -27.18 -6.85 -30.56
N ASP A 46 -27.37 -6.22 -29.40
CA ASP A 46 -28.65 -6.08 -28.70
C ASP A 46 -28.49 -4.96 -27.65
N ASP A 47 -29.40 -3.98 -27.66
CA ASP A 47 -29.39 -2.83 -26.76
C ASP A 47 -29.83 -3.16 -25.32
N HIS A 48 -30.24 -4.40 -25.07
CA HIS A 48 -30.48 -4.97 -23.73
C HIS A 48 -29.23 -5.64 -23.15
N LEU A 49 -28.15 -5.78 -23.95
CA LEU A 49 -26.89 -6.34 -23.49
C LEU A 49 -25.92 -5.23 -23.06
N ILE A 50 -25.25 -5.46 -21.92
CA ILE A 50 -24.26 -4.54 -21.35
C ILE A 50 -22.89 -4.79 -21.96
N ASP A 51 -22.21 -3.70 -22.33
CA ASP A 51 -20.79 -3.70 -22.65
C ASP A 51 -19.97 -3.89 -21.36
N VAL A 52 -19.64 -5.14 -21.07
CA VAL A 52 -18.89 -5.55 -19.88
C VAL A 52 -17.51 -4.90 -19.80
N ASN A 53 -16.89 -4.55 -20.93
CA ASN A 53 -15.58 -3.90 -20.95
C ASN A 53 -15.71 -2.45 -20.48
N LYS A 54 -16.71 -1.72 -20.98
CA LYS A 54 -16.99 -0.35 -20.51
C LYS A 54 -17.40 -0.32 -19.04
N LEU A 55 -18.23 -1.26 -18.60
CA LEU A 55 -18.61 -1.36 -17.19
C LEU A 55 -17.40 -1.66 -16.30
N SER A 56 -16.50 -2.55 -16.73
CA SER A 56 -15.25 -2.84 -16.01
C SER A 56 -14.33 -1.62 -15.90
N LEU A 57 -14.20 -0.84 -16.99
CA LEU A 57 -13.42 0.41 -16.98
C LEU A 57 -14.04 1.47 -16.06
N LEU A 58 -15.38 1.60 -16.07
CA LEU A 58 -16.10 2.46 -15.15
C LEU A 58 -15.83 2.07 -13.69
N LEU A 59 -16.01 0.79 -13.35
CA LEU A 59 -15.74 0.26 -12.02
C LEU A 59 -14.31 0.52 -11.58
N LYS A 60 -13.33 0.26 -12.45
CA LYS A 60 -11.91 0.50 -12.15
C LYS A 60 -11.64 1.97 -11.83
N ARG A 61 -12.13 2.89 -12.66
CA ARG A 61 -11.95 4.33 -12.46
C ARG A 61 -12.63 4.83 -11.18
N LEU A 62 -13.88 4.43 -10.93
CA LEU A 62 -14.61 4.81 -9.71
C LEU A 62 -13.90 4.26 -8.46
N ASP A 63 -13.40 3.03 -8.53
CA ASP A 63 -12.63 2.40 -7.46
C ASP A 63 -11.33 3.16 -7.18
N GLU A 64 -10.57 3.53 -8.22
CA GLU A 64 -9.34 4.32 -8.10
C GLU A 64 -9.59 5.72 -7.52
N GLN A 65 -10.66 6.40 -7.93
CA GLN A 65 -11.04 7.72 -7.40
C GLN A 65 -11.52 7.67 -5.94
N THR A 66 -12.15 6.57 -5.55
CA THR A 66 -12.72 6.40 -4.20
C THR A 66 -11.70 5.84 -3.22
N PHE A 67 -10.72 5.08 -3.71
CA PHE A 67 -9.83 4.30 -2.87
C PHE A 67 -8.95 5.20 -2.00
N LYS A 68 -9.15 5.06 -0.70
CA LYS A 68 -8.26 5.61 0.34
C LYS A 68 -7.72 4.41 1.12
N PRO A 69 -6.40 4.14 1.08
CA PRO A 69 -5.86 3.00 1.80
C PRO A 69 -6.03 3.17 3.31
N PRO A 70 -6.22 2.08 4.08
CA PRO A 70 -6.14 2.15 5.53
C PRO A 70 -4.72 2.50 5.99
N THR A 71 -4.60 3.07 7.18
CA THR A 71 -3.32 3.23 7.87
C THR A 71 -3.26 2.28 9.05
N ASN A 72 -2.22 1.47 9.11
CA ASN A 72 -1.99 0.54 10.21
C ASN A 72 -1.77 1.28 11.55
N ALA A 73 -2.12 0.63 12.65
CA ALA A 73 -1.71 1.04 13.99
C ALA A 73 -0.19 0.91 14.16
N MET A 74 0.38 1.70 15.05
CA MET A 74 1.82 1.72 15.30
C MET A 74 2.15 2.12 16.73
N ILE A 75 3.39 1.85 17.15
CA ILE A 75 3.94 2.32 18.43
C ILE A 75 4.75 3.60 18.19
N SER A 76 4.40 4.66 18.90
CA SER A 76 5.11 5.94 18.90
C SER A 76 6.43 5.89 19.68
N ASP A 77 7.19 6.99 19.66
CA ASP A 77 8.48 7.07 20.35
C ASP A 77 8.37 7.04 21.88
N ASN A 78 7.23 7.46 22.44
CA ASN A 78 6.90 7.36 23.87
C ASN A 78 6.18 6.05 24.24
N GLU A 79 6.30 5.01 23.40
CA GLU A 79 5.74 3.67 23.60
C GLU A 79 4.21 3.57 23.68
N SER A 80 3.49 4.63 23.29
CA SER A 80 2.02 4.61 23.18
C SER A 80 1.56 4.03 21.84
N ILE A 81 0.40 3.38 21.83
CA ILE A 81 -0.21 2.86 20.60
C ILE A 81 -0.97 4.01 19.92
N ILE A 82 -0.59 4.30 18.68
CA ILE A 82 -1.34 5.16 17.77
C ILE A 82 -2.27 4.27 16.95
N SER A 83 -3.58 4.47 17.11
CA SER A 83 -4.58 3.70 16.39
C SER A 83 -4.51 3.91 14.89
N GLY A 84 -4.71 2.81 14.17
CA GLY A 84 -4.89 2.84 12.72
C GLY A 84 -6.16 3.59 12.31
N LYS A 85 -6.25 3.93 11.02
CA LYS A 85 -7.44 4.54 10.43
C LYS A 85 -7.96 3.63 9.33
N SER A 86 -9.26 3.41 9.33
CA SER A 86 -9.89 2.64 8.27
C SER A 86 -9.81 3.41 6.95
N GLY A 87 -9.51 2.65 5.89
CA GLY A 87 -9.60 3.10 4.52
C GLY A 87 -11.03 3.00 4.00
N VAL A 88 -11.20 3.40 2.76
CA VAL A 88 -12.49 3.36 2.06
C VAL A 88 -12.25 2.89 0.63
N ARG A 89 -13.17 2.10 0.09
CA ARG A 89 -13.14 1.63 -1.29
C ARG A 89 -14.54 1.56 -1.88
N LEU A 90 -14.65 1.52 -3.21
CA LEU A 90 -15.91 1.28 -3.89
C LEU A 90 -16.50 -0.07 -3.44
N ASP A 91 -17.77 -0.05 -3.07
CA ASP A 91 -18.55 -1.26 -2.89
C ASP A 91 -19.06 -1.71 -4.27
N LYS A 92 -18.24 -2.53 -4.95
CA LYS A 92 -18.48 -2.97 -6.33
C LYS A 92 -19.76 -3.78 -6.47
N GLU A 93 -20.07 -4.62 -5.48
CA GLU A 93 -21.26 -5.46 -5.50
C GLU A 93 -22.52 -4.59 -5.45
N LYS A 94 -22.60 -3.70 -4.46
CA LYS A 94 -23.72 -2.77 -4.33
C LYS A 94 -23.82 -1.79 -5.51
N PHE A 95 -22.68 -1.35 -6.05
CA PHE A 95 -22.68 -0.52 -7.26
C PHE A 95 -23.25 -1.28 -8.45
N LEU A 96 -22.82 -2.52 -8.66
CA LEU A 96 -23.32 -3.36 -9.75
C LEU A 96 -24.83 -3.59 -9.62
N GLU A 97 -25.34 -3.90 -8.43
CA GLU A 97 -26.78 -4.04 -8.19
C GLU A 97 -27.55 -2.78 -8.63
N GLN A 98 -27.10 -1.60 -8.20
CA GLN A 98 -27.70 -0.32 -8.56
C GLN A 98 -27.58 0.01 -10.05
N PHE A 99 -26.43 -0.31 -10.65
CA PHE A 99 -26.20 -0.13 -12.08
C PHE A 99 -27.13 -1.02 -12.92
N MET A 100 -27.30 -2.29 -12.53
CA MET A 100 -28.20 -3.22 -13.22
C MET A 100 -29.66 -2.77 -13.11
N GLN A 101 -30.08 -2.30 -11.92
CA GLN A 101 -31.41 -1.71 -11.73
C GLN A 101 -31.64 -0.54 -12.67
N PHE A 102 -30.67 0.38 -12.75
CA PHE A 102 -30.71 1.49 -13.70
C PHE A 102 -30.77 1.00 -15.15
N PHE A 103 -29.87 0.11 -15.56
CA PHE A 103 -29.70 -0.28 -16.96
C PHE A 103 -30.92 -1.01 -17.54
N TYR A 104 -31.61 -1.82 -16.73
CA TYR A 104 -32.81 -2.57 -17.14
C TYR A 104 -34.12 -1.87 -16.79
N SER A 105 -34.06 -0.64 -16.30
CA SER A 105 -35.24 0.19 -16.04
C SER A 105 -35.43 1.22 -17.15
N ASP A 106 -36.65 1.75 -17.25
CA ASP A 106 -36.94 2.89 -18.13
C ASP A 106 -36.75 4.25 -17.45
N GLN A 107 -36.08 4.30 -16.29
CA GLN A 107 -36.00 5.48 -15.43
C GLN A 107 -34.57 5.99 -15.27
N SER A 108 -34.44 7.30 -15.04
CA SER A 108 -33.20 7.90 -14.59
C SER A 108 -33.04 7.74 -13.09
N TYR A 109 -31.84 7.44 -12.63
CA TYR A 109 -31.52 7.21 -11.23
C TYR A 109 -30.54 8.25 -10.73
N GLN A 110 -30.66 8.57 -9.45
CA GLN A 110 -29.61 9.27 -8.73
C GLN A 110 -29.17 8.39 -7.56
N ILE A 111 -27.89 8.03 -7.54
CA ILE A 111 -27.31 7.20 -6.49
C ILE A 111 -26.19 7.95 -5.79
N LYS A 112 -26.10 7.75 -4.47
CA LYS A 112 -24.88 8.06 -3.74
C LYS A 112 -23.87 6.94 -3.99
N LEU A 113 -22.62 7.26 -4.29
CA LEU A 113 -21.59 6.25 -4.58
C LEU A 113 -21.47 5.26 -3.40
N PRO A 114 -21.74 3.96 -3.62
CA PRO A 114 -21.71 2.98 -2.54
C PRO A 114 -20.27 2.67 -2.17
N LYS A 115 -19.96 2.76 -0.88
CA LYS A 115 -18.60 2.62 -0.34
C LYS A 115 -18.59 1.59 0.76
N LYS A 116 -17.49 0.85 0.86
CA LYS A 116 -17.20 -0.05 1.96
C LYS A 116 -15.93 0.34 2.68
N THR A 117 -15.93 0.08 3.98
CA THR A 117 -14.78 0.30 4.85
C THR A 117 -13.71 -0.76 4.57
N VAL A 118 -12.45 -0.33 4.52
CA VAL A 118 -11.30 -1.24 4.45
C VAL A 118 -10.56 -1.13 5.77
N HIS A 119 -10.56 -2.19 6.57
CA HIS A 119 -9.88 -2.19 7.86
C HIS A 119 -8.36 -2.31 7.68
N PRO A 120 -7.55 -1.70 8.57
CA PRO A 120 -6.11 -1.90 8.56
C PRO A 120 -5.77 -3.36 8.80
N GLN A 121 -4.69 -3.83 8.20
CA GLN A 121 -4.21 -5.20 8.45
C GLN A 121 -3.60 -5.36 9.85
N VAL A 122 -3.18 -4.24 10.44
CA VAL A 122 -2.62 -4.15 11.77
C VAL A 122 -3.43 -3.11 12.53
N ASP A 123 -4.23 -3.54 13.49
CA ASP A 123 -5.00 -2.69 14.41
C ASP A 123 -4.30 -2.56 15.77
N SER A 124 -4.91 -1.79 16.66
CA SER A 124 -4.33 -1.47 17.97
C SER A 124 -4.26 -2.72 18.86
N GLU A 125 -5.28 -3.56 18.78
CA GLU A 125 -5.39 -4.83 19.49
C GLU A 125 -4.25 -5.77 19.09
N LEU A 126 -3.97 -5.88 17.79
CA LEU A 126 -2.85 -6.68 17.31
C LEU A 126 -1.51 -6.14 17.81
N ILE A 127 -1.30 -4.82 17.76
CA ILE A 127 -0.06 -4.20 18.27
C ILE A 127 0.12 -4.48 19.76
N ASP A 128 -0.95 -4.36 20.56
CA ASP A 128 -0.90 -4.64 22.00
C ASP A 128 -0.57 -6.11 22.27
N GLU A 129 -1.12 -7.04 21.48
CA GLU A 129 -0.79 -8.45 21.58
C GLU A 129 0.68 -8.72 21.22
N ILE A 130 1.14 -8.29 20.04
CA ILE A 130 2.45 -8.71 19.51
C ILE A 130 3.63 -7.95 20.11
N ARG A 131 3.41 -6.89 20.90
CA ARG A 131 4.48 -6.17 21.61
C ARG A 131 4.83 -6.81 22.96
N SER A 132 4.10 -7.84 23.39
CA SER A 132 4.18 -8.42 24.73
C SER A 132 5.46 -9.21 25.02
N LYS A 133 6.10 -9.82 24.01
CA LYS A 133 7.29 -10.65 24.19
C LYS A 133 8.40 -10.31 23.19
N GLU A 134 9.57 -9.92 23.69
CA GLU A 134 10.79 -9.77 22.88
C GLU A 134 11.37 -11.17 22.58
N ILE A 135 11.60 -11.47 21.31
CA ILE A 135 12.15 -12.76 20.84
C ILE A 135 13.49 -12.62 20.11
N GLY A 136 13.91 -11.40 19.82
CA GLY A 136 15.18 -11.12 19.15
C GLY A 136 15.63 -9.69 19.37
N ARG A 137 16.93 -9.49 19.50
CA ARG A 137 17.54 -8.17 19.67
C ARG A 137 18.96 -8.18 19.14
N TYR A 138 19.33 -7.13 18.41
CA TYR A 138 20.70 -6.92 17.99
C TYR A 138 21.04 -5.44 17.91
N ILE A 139 22.29 -5.11 18.24
CA ILE A 139 22.80 -3.74 18.24
C ILE A 139 24.09 -3.70 17.44
N THR A 140 24.21 -2.72 16.56
CA THR A 140 25.49 -2.36 15.91
C THR A 140 25.82 -0.90 16.17
N TYR A 141 27.10 -0.55 16.08
CA TYR A 141 27.59 0.80 16.35
C TYR A 141 28.15 1.47 15.09
N TYR A 142 28.03 2.80 15.02
CA TYR A 142 28.60 3.59 13.95
C TYR A 142 29.14 4.94 14.45
N ARG A 143 30.10 5.48 13.71
CA ARG A 143 30.66 6.80 13.99
C ARG A 143 29.69 7.89 13.56
N THR A 144 29.34 8.79 14.48
CA THR A 144 28.43 9.92 14.24
C THR A 144 29.07 11.09 13.49
N ARG A 145 30.40 11.07 13.29
CA ARG A 145 31.14 12.16 12.62
C ARG A 145 30.69 12.38 11.18
N ASN A 146 30.30 11.32 10.47
CA ASN A 146 29.75 11.42 9.12
C ASN A 146 28.23 11.55 9.23
N LYS A 147 27.72 12.77 9.03
CA LYS A 147 26.32 13.12 9.28
C LYS A 147 25.41 12.52 8.21
N GLU A 148 25.86 12.48 6.96
CA GLU A 148 25.17 11.95 5.79
C GLU A 148 24.92 10.45 5.95
N ARG A 149 25.97 9.70 6.34
CA ARG A 149 25.85 8.27 6.66
C ARG A 149 24.91 8.04 7.84
N SER A 150 25.04 8.84 8.89
CA SER A 150 24.18 8.74 10.08
C SER A 150 22.72 8.98 9.73
N HIS A 151 22.44 9.97 8.87
CA HIS A 151 21.11 10.28 8.37
C HIS A 151 20.53 9.13 7.53
N ASN A 152 21.30 8.57 6.59
CA ASN A 152 20.87 7.41 5.80
C ASN A 152 20.52 6.19 6.66
N ILE A 153 21.31 5.95 7.71
CA ILE A 153 21.06 4.86 8.66
C ILE A 153 19.76 5.11 9.44
N ALA A 154 19.55 6.33 9.94
CA ALA A 154 18.33 6.72 10.63
C ALA A 154 17.09 6.54 9.74
N LEU A 155 17.14 7.05 8.51
CA LEU A 155 16.05 6.94 7.55
C LEU A 155 15.74 5.47 7.18
N SER A 156 16.76 4.63 7.03
CA SER A 156 16.57 3.21 6.74
C SER A 156 16.05 2.42 7.95
N ALA A 157 16.42 2.80 9.17
CA ALA A 157 15.89 2.19 10.38
C ALA A 157 14.42 2.59 10.60
N GLU A 158 14.08 3.87 10.36
CA GLU A 158 12.71 4.37 10.41
C GLU A 158 11.80 3.63 9.42
N ALA A 159 12.28 3.38 8.20
CA ALA A 159 11.50 2.68 7.17
C ALA A 159 11.07 1.25 7.56
N ILE A 160 11.85 0.55 8.40
CA ILE A 160 11.52 -0.81 8.88
C ILE A 160 10.90 -0.81 10.29
N ASN A 161 10.88 0.34 10.96
CA ASN A 161 10.30 0.47 12.29
C ASN A 161 8.77 0.34 12.22
N ASN A 162 8.15 -0.29 13.22
CA ASN A 162 6.72 -0.64 13.23
C ASN A 162 6.28 -1.62 12.13
N TYR A 163 7.21 -2.23 11.39
CA TYR A 163 6.82 -3.19 10.37
C TYR A 163 6.33 -4.49 11.00
N VAL A 164 5.16 -4.96 10.58
CA VAL A 164 4.58 -6.23 11.05
C VAL A 164 4.67 -7.26 9.92
N VAL A 165 5.30 -8.40 10.21
CA VAL A 165 5.36 -9.55 9.29
C VAL A 165 4.37 -10.60 9.75
N LEU A 166 3.29 -10.79 8.99
CA LEU A 166 2.24 -11.77 9.31
C LEU A 166 2.75 -13.22 9.15
N PRO A 167 2.10 -14.21 9.78
CA PRO A 167 2.40 -15.64 9.59
C PRO A 167 2.44 -16.06 8.12
N GLY A 168 3.48 -16.81 7.76
CA GLY A 168 3.73 -17.29 6.40
C GLY A 168 3.99 -16.17 5.37
N LYS A 169 4.19 -14.91 5.81
CA LYS A 169 4.52 -13.79 4.93
C LYS A 169 6.01 -13.51 4.96
N ARG A 170 6.49 -13.02 3.81
CA ARG A 170 7.87 -12.61 3.61
C ARG A 170 8.05 -11.14 3.97
N PHE A 171 9.19 -10.83 4.54
CA PHE A 171 9.75 -9.50 4.63
C PHE A 171 10.88 -9.39 3.60
N SER A 172 10.84 -8.38 2.75
CA SER A 172 11.96 -7.98 1.89
C SER A 172 12.47 -6.62 2.35
N PHE A 173 13.77 -6.54 2.68
CA PHE A 173 14.36 -5.28 3.10
C PHE A 173 14.28 -4.23 2.01
N ASN A 174 14.54 -4.59 0.76
CA ASN A 174 14.43 -3.68 -0.37
C ASN A 174 13.00 -3.22 -0.65
N GLU A 175 11.99 -4.10 -0.57
CA GLU A 175 10.59 -3.69 -0.76
C GLU A 175 10.16 -2.67 0.30
N VAL A 176 10.54 -2.88 1.55
CA VAL A 176 10.15 -2.01 2.67
C VAL A 176 10.91 -0.69 2.67
N VAL A 177 12.24 -0.73 2.51
CA VAL A 177 13.08 0.50 2.48
C VAL A 177 12.95 1.25 1.15
N GLY A 178 12.67 0.54 0.06
CA GLY A 178 12.51 1.07 -1.28
C GLY A 178 13.81 1.57 -1.93
N LYS A 179 13.68 2.19 -3.11
CA LYS A 179 14.82 2.80 -3.83
C LYS A 179 15.43 3.93 -3.01
N ARG A 180 16.76 3.94 -2.88
CA ARG A 180 17.52 4.98 -2.20
C ARG A 180 17.72 6.14 -3.16
N THR A 181 16.97 7.23 -2.98
CA THR A 181 17.05 8.42 -3.84
C THR A 181 17.11 9.71 -3.03
N LYS A 182 17.56 10.79 -3.67
CA LYS A 182 17.64 12.12 -3.04
C LYS A 182 16.25 12.64 -2.66
N GLU A 183 15.22 12.35 -3.47
CA GLU A 183 13.83 12.76 -3.23
C GLU A 183 13.25 12.11 -1.98
N LYS A 184 13.73 10.91 -1.62
CA LYS A 184 13.41 10.24 -0.36
C LYS A 184 14.28 10.70 0.82
N GLY A 185 15.20 11.64 0.61
CA GLY A 185 16.09 12.17 1.65
C GLY A 185 17.47 11.50 1.74
N TYR A 186 17.73 10.43 0.99
CA TYR A 186 19.03 9.76 1.05
C TYR A 186 20.16 10.65 0.51
N MET A 187 21.26 10.67 1.25
CA MET A 187 22.46 11.46 0.97
C MET A 187 23.59 10.58 0.46
N ARG A 188 24.54 11.18 -0.26
CA ARG A 188 25.79 10.50 -0.64
C ARG A 188 26.64 10.28 0.61
N ALA A 189 27.10 9.05 0.81
CA ALA A 189 27.93 8.67 1.93
C ALA A 189 28.86 7.51 1.52
N PRO A 190 29.90 7.22 2.32
CA PRO A 190 30.81 6.13 2.00
C PRO A 190 30.09 4.78 1.87
N VAL A 191 30.38 4.06 0.81
CA VAL A 191 29.90 2.71 0.48
C VAL A 191 31.07 1.79 0.17
N ILE A 192 30.85 0.48 0.25
CA ILE A 192 31.81 -0.53 -0.17
C ILE A 192 31.28 -1.17 -1.45
N VAL A 193 31.97 -0.95 -2.57
CA VAL A 193 31.61 -1.51 -3.88
C VAL A 193 32.75 -2.41 -4.33
N LYS A 194 32.46 -3.70 -4.53
CA LYS A 194 33.48 -4.71 -4.89
C LYS A 194 34.71 -4.71 -3.97
N GLY A 195 34.50 -4.36 -2.70
CA GLY A 195 35.55 -4.29 -1.69
C GLY A 195 36.37 -2.99 -1.70
N GLU A 196 36.05 -2.01 -2.52
CA GLU A 196 36.68 -0.69 -2.50
C GLU A 196 35.76 0.35 -1.86
N LEU A 197 36.37 1.29 -1.14
CA LEU A 197 35.65 2.42 -0.55
C LEU A 197 35.32 3.43 -1.66
N SER A 198 34.04 3.71 -1.84
CA SER A 198 33.54 4.73 -2.77
C SER A 198 32.48 5.58 -2.07
N GLU A 199 31.86 6.52 -2.78
CA GLU A 199 30.71 7.28 -2.31
C GLU A 199 29.50 7.04 -3.20
N ASP A 200 28.37 6.71 -2.60
CA ASP A 200 27.11 6.55 -3.30
C ASP A 200 25.93 6.96 -2.41
N ILE A 201 24.77 7.16 -3.02
CA ILE A 201 23.53 7.49 -2.32
C ILE A 201 23.11 6.31 -1.45
N GLY A 202 22.86 6.58 -0.16
CA GLY A 202 22.43 5.55 0.79
C GLY A 202 23.58 4.78 1.46
N GLY A 203 24.79 5.33 1.49
CA GLY A 203 25.88 4.76 2.29
C GLY A 203 25.47 4.58 3.76
N GLY A 204 25.72 3.39 4.31
CA GLY A 204 25.35 2.99 5.68
C GLY A 204 24.20 1.99 5.78
N ILE A 205 23.39 1.81 4.74
CA ILE A 205 22.15 1.00 4.81
C ILE A 205 22.40 -0.50 5.06
N CYS A 206 23.48 -1.06 4.52
CA CYS A 206 23.84 -2.47 4.78
C CYS A 206 24.08 -2.76 6.27
N GLN A 207 24.38 -1.74 7.08
CA GLN A 207 24.48 -1.91 8.53
C GLN A 207 23.11 -2.17 9.16
N VAL A 208 22.06 -1.50 8.68
CA VAL A 208 20.68 -1.71 9.17
C VAL A 208 20.19 -3.10 8.77
N SER A 209 20.39 -3.54 7.53
CA SER A 209 20.02 -4.90 7.10
C SER A 209 20.82 -5.97 7.84
N SER A 210 22.12 -5.76 8.10
CA SER A 210 22.93 -6.69 8.91
C SER A 210 22.45 -6.72 10.36
N THR A 211 22.05 -5.58 10.93
CA THR A 211 21.47 -5.53 12.29
C THR A 211 20.17 -6.31 12.33
N LEU A 212 19.29 -6.13 11.32
CA LEU A 212 18.01 -6.83 11.25
C LEU A 212 18.22 -8.33 11.09
N PHE A 213 19.11 -8.74 10.19
CA PHE A 213 19.46 -10.14 9.98
C PHE A 213 19.81 -10.82 11.29
N ASN A 214 20.69 -10.23 12.09
CA ASN A 214 21.07 -10.81 13.38
C ASN A 214 19.96 -10.76 14.43
N ALA A 215 19.09 -9.75 14.39
CA ALA A 215 17.94 -9.66 15.30
C ALA A 215 16.89 -10.74 15.04
N VAL A 216 16.82 -11.28 13.81
CA VAL A 216 15.88 -12.34 13.43
C VAL A 216 16.47 -13.76 13.42
N LEU A 217 17.71 -13.94 13.90
CA LEU A 217 18.36 -15.26 13.98
C LEU A 217 17.85 -16.08 15.19
N PHE A 218 16.60 -16.50 15.14
CA PHE A 218 15.98 -17.41 16.11
C PHE A 218 15.04 -18.41 15.41
N ASN A 219 14.63 -19.46 16.13
CA ASN A 219 13.77 -20.51 15.57
C ASN A 219 12.40 -19.96 15.16
N GLY A 220 11.94 -20.31 13.96
CA GLY A 220 10.66 -19.83 13.41
C GLY A 220 10.80 -18.67 12.41
N ILE A 221 12.03 -18.29 12.05
CA ILE A 221 12.31 -17.42 10.91
C ILE A 221 13.09 -18.21 9.86
N GLU A 222 12.59 -18.25 8.63
CA GLU A 222 13.32 -18.81 7.49
C GLU A 222 14.05 -17.68 6.76
N ILE A 223 15.38 -17.76 6.66
CA ILE A 223 16.16 -16.83 5.84
C ILE A 223 16.09 -17.28 4.38
N VAL A 224 15.34 -16.55 3.56
CA VAL A 224 15.07 -16.88 2.15
C VAL A 224 16.20 -16.36 1.25
N GLU A 225 16.66 -15.15 1.51
CA GLU A 225 17.69 -14.49 0.70
C GLU A 225 18.64 -13.73 1.61
N ARG A 226 19.94 -13.98 1.46
CA ARG A 226 20.99 -13.29 2.17
C ARG A 226 22.29 -13.37 1.39
N TYR A 227 22.96 -12.24 1.22
CA TYR A 227 24.30 -12.16 0.66
C TYR A 227 25.28 -11.55 1.65
N SER A 228 26.51 -12.05 1.65
CA SER A 228 27.63 -11.40 2.35
C SER A 228 28.32 -10.39 1.45
N HIS A 229 28.97 -9.42 2.09
CA HIS A 229 29.90 -8.51 1.44
C HIS A 229 31.11 -9.30 0.95
N SER A 230 31.72 -8.83 -0.13
CA SER A 230 32.99 -9.37 -0.66
C SER A 230 34.18 -9.16 0.29
N LYS A 231 34.06 -8.26 1.26
CA LYS A 231 35.06 -7.99 2.31
C LYS A 231 34.36 -7.87 3.66
N GLU A 232 35.09 -8.18 4.72
CA GLU A 232 34.60 -8.02 6.09
C GLU A 232 34.20 -6.57 6.37
N VAL A 233 33.09 -6.42 7.10
CA VAL A 233 32.57 -5.12 7.52
C VAL A 233 32.79 -4.94 9.02
N PRO A 234 33.17 -3.74 9.50
CA PRO A 234 33.63 -3.56 10.87
C PRO A 234 32.51 -3.54 11.92
N TYR A 235 31.24 -3.57 11.51
CA TYR A 235 30.09 -3.37 12.40
C TYR A 235 29.38 -4.69 12.80
N VAL A 236 29.78 -5.84 12.25
CA VAL A 236 29.31 -7.18 12.63
C VAL A 236 30.45 -8.21 12.51
N PRO A 237 30.44 -9.31 13.26
CA PRO A 237 31.42 -10.39 13.09
C PRO A 237 31.38 -11.03 11.69
N PRO A 238 32.42 -11.79 11.29
CA PRO A 238 32.41 -12.55 10.05
C PRO A 238 31.20 -13.47 9.95
N GLY A 239 30.58 -13.52 8.77
CA GLY A 239 29.39 -14.35 8.52
C GLY A 239 28.09 -13.82 9.17
N LYS A 240 28.10 -12.62 9.77
CA LYS A 240 26.92 -11.98 10.39
C LYS A 240 26.39 -10.79 9.58
N ASP A 241 26.80 -10.64 8.34
CA ASP A 241 26.44 -9.51 7.48
C ASP A 241 25.36 -9.86 6.44
N ALA A 242 24.54 -8.88 6.08
CA ALA A 242 23.53 -9.00 5.03
C ALA A 242 23.62 -7.77 4.12
N THR A 243 24.21 -7.93 2.94
CA THR A 243 24.33 -6.88 1.92
C THR A 243 23.01 -6.64 1.22
N VAL A 244 22.68 -5.37 0.98
CA VAL A 244 21.51 -4.97 0.19
C VAL A 244 21.89 -3.90 -0.83
N SER A 245 21.32 -3.98 -2.03
CA SER A 245 21.35 -2.89 -3.00
C SER A 245 20.07 -2.89 -3.85
N TRP A 246 19.64 -1.70 -4.27
CA TRP A 246 18.47 -1.58 -5.13
C TRP A 246 18.74 -2.21 -6.51
N TRP A 247 17.84 -3.07 -6.99
CA TRP A 247 18.03 -3.94 -8.18
C TRP A 247 19.14 -5.00 -8.06
N GLY A 248 19.68 -5.23 -6.86
CA GLY A 248 20.71 -6.24 -6.61
C GLY A 248 20.38 -7.09 -5.39
N PRO A 249 21.37 -7.47 -4.56
CA PRO A 249 21.15 -8.22 -3.33
C PRO A 249 20.04 -7.67 -2.46
N ASP A 250 19.23 -8.57 -1.90
CA ASP A 250 18.28 -8.26 -0.86
C ASP A 250 18.51 -9.11 0.40
N PHE A 251 17.88 -8.69 1.48
CA PHE A 251 17.71 -9.50 2.68
C PHE A 251 16.23 -9.85 2.82
N VAL A 252 15.90 -11.13 2.65
CA VAL A 252 14.52 -11.63 2.67
C VAL A 252 14.40 -12.76 3.68
N PHE A 253 13.36 -12.72 4.49
CA PHE A 253 13.01 -13.81 5.40
C PHE A 253 11.50 -14.04 5.44
N THR A 254 11.08 -15.25 5.81
CA THR A 254 9.67 -15.60 6.05
C THR A 254 9.43 -15.74 7.54
N ASN A 255 8.31 -15.19 8.02
CA ASN A 255 7.82 -15.48 9.37
C ASN A 255 7.10 -16.83 9.39
N GLU A 256 7.76 -17.88 9.87
CA GLU A 256 7.19 -19.23 10.00
C GLU A 256 6.48 -19.46 11.34
N LEU A 257 6.40 -18.43 12.19
CA LEU A 257 5.61 -18.50 13.42
C LEU A 257 4.11 -18.45 13.10
N SER A 258 3.31 -19.00 14.01
CA SER A 258 1.84 -18.92 13.95
C SER A 258 1.29 -17.54 14.28
N HIS A 259 2.13 -16.60 14.75
CA HIS A 259 1.75 -15.25 15.13
C HIS A 259 2.59 -14.21 14.38
N PRO A 260 2.08 -12.98 14.17
CA PRO A 260 2.85 -11.92 13.57
C PRO A 260 4.06 -11.54 14.42
N ILE A 261 5.10 -11.02 13.75
CA ILE A 261 6.24 -10.39 14.42
C ILE A 261 6.22 -8.89 14.16
N LEU A 262 6.61 -8.11 15.16
CA LEU A 262 6.78 -6.67 15.09
C LEU A 262 8.26 -6.32 15.10
N ILE A 263 8.69 -5.58 14.08
CA ILE A 263 10.04 -5.02 13.98
C ILE A 263 10.03 -3.63 14.62
N ARG A 264 10.83 -3.46 15.68
CA ARG A 264 11.14 -2.16 16.28
C ARG A 264 12.58 -1.82 15.97
N ALA A 265 12.79 -0.73 15.25
CA ALA A 265 14.10 -0.31 14.79
C ALA A 265 14.34 1.16 15.16
N LYS A 266 15.51 1.43 15.72
CA LYS A 266 15.92 2.78 16.11
C LYS A 266 17.39 2.97 15.79
N ALA A 267 17.73 4.11 15.20
CA ALA A 267 19.11 4.51 15.03
C ALA A 267 19.34 5.92 15.54
N GLU A 268 20.05 6.02 16.65
CA GLU A 268 20.36 7.27 17.34
C GLU A 268 21.70 7.15 18.06
N ASN A 269 22.34 8.28 18.35
CA ASN A 269 23.53 8.33 19.21
C ASN A 269 24.68 7.37 18.80
N GLY A 270 24.78 7.03 17.50
CA GLY A 270 25.84 6.14 17.00
C GLY A 270 25.56 4.66 17.20
N MET A 271 24.32 4.26 17.48
CA MET A 271 23.89 2.86 17.52
C MET A 271 22.67 2.64 16.63
N VAL A 272 22.59 1.44 16.05
CA VAL A 272 21.37 0.89 15.45
C VAL A 272 20.93 -0.25 16.35
N GLU A 273 19.75 -0.13 16.94
CA GLU A 273 19.11 -1.18 17.72
C GLU A 273 17.89 -1.69 16.96
N ILE A 274 17.80 -3.01 16.79
CA ILE A 274 16.62 -3.67 16.26
C ILE A 274 16.17 -4.73 17.25
N ARG A 275 14.88 -4.71 17.56
CA ARG A 275 14.19 -5.64 18.43
C ARG A 275 13.02 -6.25 17.69
N ILE A 276 12.80 -7.53 17.91
CA ILE A 276 11.73 -8.32 17.33
C ILE A 276 10.80 -8.75 18.46
N PHE A 277 9.53 -8.43 18.31
CA PHE A 277 8.50 -8.78 19.28
C PHE A 277 7.46 -9.71 18.64
N THR A 278 6.79 -10.51 19.47
CA THR A 278 5.59 -11.25 19.10
C THR A 278 4.69 -11.43 20.33
N SER A 279 3.58 -12.15 20.16
CA SER A 279 2.66 -12.53 21.24
C SER A 279 3.36 -13.44 22.25
N ASP A 280 3.13 -13.21 23.55
CA ASP A 280 3.61 -14.08 24.62
C ASP A 280 3.07 -15.52 24.53
N ARG A 281 1.99 -15.71 23.77
CA ARG A 281 1.38 -16.99 23.41
C ARG A 281 2.23 -17.83 22.45
N VAL A 282 3.23 -17.26 21.80
CA VAL A 282 4.14 -18.00 20.91
C VAL A 282 5.05 -18.91 21.73
N GLN A 283 4.93 -20.20 21.45
CA GLN A 283 5.92 -21.21 21.84
C GLN A 283 7.00 -21.28 20.77
N LEU A 284 8.19 -20.77 21.09
CA LEU A 284 9.36 -20.98 20.23
C LEU A 284 9.77 -22.45 20.38
N LYS A 285 9.97 -23.13 19.25
CA LYS A 285 10.56 -24.47 19.27
C LYS A 285 12.00 -24.32 19.77
N GLU A 286 12.38 -25.16 20.74
CA GLU A 286 13.77 -25.25 21.24
C GLU A 286 14.74 -25.70 20.15
#